data_AF-A0A7Y5KHX0-F1
#
_entry.id   AF-A0A7Y5KHX0-F1
#
_cell.length_a   1.000
_cell.length_b   1.000
_cell.length_c   1.000
_cell.angle_alpha   90.00
_cell.angle_beta   90.00
_cell.angle_gamma   90.00
#
_symmetry.space_group_name_H-M   'P 1'
#
loop_
_entity.id
_entity.type
_entity.pdbx_description
1 polymer ?
#
loop_
_entity_poly.entity_id
_entity_poly.type
_entity_poly.pdbx_seq_one_letter_code
_entity_poly.pdbx_strand_id
1 'polypeptide(L)' 'MSSIEAPELTVVQPGEGAEAFLGTIGVVFKLFGEQTNGLVSIVEHPFPVGACVPPHLHTR' A
#
# COMPACT_ATOMS: atom_id res chain seq x y z
N MET A 1 -13.46 -35.53 8.02
CA MET A 1 -13.03 -34.57 6.98
C MET A 1 -12.60 -33.31 7.71
N SER A 2 -11.35 -32.89 7.57
CA SER A 2 -10.91 -31.61 8.12
C SER A 2 -11.55 -30.50 7.28
N SER A 3 -12.30 -29.59 7.89
CA SER A 3 -12.80 -28.40 7.19
C SER A 3 -11.61 -27.49 6.92
N ILE A 4 -11.38 -27.16 5.65
CA ILE A 4 -10.42 -26.12 5.30
C ILE A 4 -11.07 -24.79 5.67
N GLU A 5 -10.52 -24.10 6.66
CA GLU A 5 -10.93 -22.75 7.02
C GLU A 5 -10.35 -21.78 5.99
N ALA A 6 -11.20 -20.86 5.49
CA ALA A 6 -10.75 -19.85 4.54
C ALA A 6 -9.84 -18.84 5.26
N PRO A 7 -8.83 -18.28 4.57
CA PRO A 7 -8.00 -17.24 5.16
C PRO A 7 -8.83 -15.99 5.47
N GLU A 8 -8.36 -15.22 6.45
CA GLU A 8 -8.96 -13.94 6.81
C GLU A 8 -8.92 -12.97 5.63
N LEU A 9 -10.07 -12.35 5.33
CA LEU A 9 -10.21 -11.37 4.25
C LEU A 9 -10.09 -9.96 4.82
N THR A 10 -9.12 -9.20 4.31
CA THR A 10 -9.04 -7.75 4.53
C THR A 10 -9.57 -7.02 3.30
N VAL A 11 -10.42 -6.00 3.50
CA VAL A 11 -10.90 -5.10 2.45
C VAL A 11 -10.60 -3.66 2.88
N VAL A 12 -10.01 -2.88 1.98
CA VAL A 12 -9.78 -1.44 2.18
C VAL A 12 -10.54 -0.69 1.09
N GLN A 13 -11.48 0.15 1.49
CA GLN A 13 -12.35 0.84 0.54
C GLN A 13 -11.61 2.00 -0.15
N PRO A 14 -12.15 2.50 -1.28
CA PRO A 14 -11.70 3.78 -1.84
C PRO A 14 -11.76 4.89 -0.79
N GLY A 15 -10.68 5.66 -0.67
CA GLY A 15 -10.55 6.72 0.34
C GLY A 15 -10.18 6.26 1.75
N GLU A 16 -10.13 4.95 2.03
CA GLU A 16 -9.60 4.44 3.29
C GLU A 16 -8.09 4.17 3.20
N GLY A 17 -7.43 4.09 4.36
CA GLY A 17 -5.99 3.86 4.48
C GLY A 17 -5.30 4.97 5.25
N ALA A 18 -4.05 4.73 5.64
CA ALA A 18 -3.27 5.75 6.35
C ALA A 18 -2.64 6.71 5.34
N GLU A 19 -2.89 8.01 5.48
CA GLU A 19 -2.34 9.03 4.60
C GLU A 19 -1.01 9.58 5.12
N ALA A 20 -0.05 9.78 4.22
CA ALA A 20 1.17 10.52 4.46
C ALA A 20 1.65 11.23 3.18
N PHE A 21 2.77 11.94 3.28
CA PHE A 21 3.39 12.63 2.16
C PHE A 21 4.84 12.17 1.96
N LEU A 22 5.23 11.98 0.70
CA LEU A 22 6.60 11.69 0.27
C LEU A 22 7.08 12.82 -0.64
N GLY A 23 7.67 13.86 -0.03
CA GLY A 23 8.05 15.06 -0.75
C GLY A 23 6.82 15.81 -1.28
N THR A 24 6.62 15.78 -2.60
CA THR A 24 5.54 16.50 -3.29
C THR A 24 4.34 15.63 -3.68
N ILE A 25 4.39 14.31 -3.43
CA ILE A 25 3.30 13.38 -3.70
C ILE A 25 2.70 12.84 -2.39
N GLY A 26 1.41 12.51 -2.42
CA GLY A 26 0.75 11.79 -1.35
C GLY A 26 1.07 10.30 -1.40
N VAL A 27 0.86 9.62 -0.29
CA VAL A 27 0.81 8.16 -0.20
C VAL A 27 -0.35 7.77 0.70
N VAL A 28 -1.17 6.82 0.25
CA VAL A 28 -2.23 6.19 1.05
C VAL A 28 -1.87 4.73 1.22
N PHE A 29 -1.48 4.33 2.42
CA PHE A 29 -1.14 2.95 2.75
C PHE A 29 -2.41 2.10 2.82
N LYS A 30 -2.54 1.15 1.90
CA LYS A 30 -3.66 0.21 1.82
C LYS A 30 -3.34 -1.09 2.54
N LEU A 31 -2.18 -1.67 2.24
CA LEU A 31 -1.67 -2.83 2.96
C LEU A 31 -0.23 -2.58 3.39
N PHE A 32 0.03 -2.72 4.67
CA PHE A 32 1.35 -2.73 5.27
C PHE A 32 2.01 -4.11 5.09
N GLY A 33 3.34 -4.14 5.02
CA GLY A 33 4.08 -5.39 4.87
C GLY A 33 3.84 -6.36 6.03
N GLU A 34 3.67 -5.84 7.23
CA GLU A 34 3.35 -6.60 8.45
C GLU A 34 2.05 -7.41 8.29
N GLN A 35 1.09 -6.92 7.50
CA GLN A 35 -0.18 -7.61 7.24
C GLN A 35 -0.02 -8.76 6.24
N THR A 36 1.10 -8.85 5.54
CA THR A 36 1.38 -9.84 4.51
C THR A 36 2.62 -10.68 4.81
N ASN A 37 3.04 -10.74 6.08
CA ASN A 37 4.28 -11.41 6.50
C ASN A 37 5.53 -10.90 5.75
N GLY A 38 5.55 -9.61 5.42
CA GLY A 38 6.65 -8.95 4.73
C GLY A 38 6.73 -9.24 3.23
N LEU A 39 5.73 -9.88 2.63
CA LEU A 39 5.76 -10.27 1.22
C LEU A 39 5.45 -9.11 0.27
N VAL A 40 4.47 -8.28 0.62
CA VAL A 40 4.01 -7.18 -0.23
C VAL A 40 3.36 -6.07 0.58
N SER A 41 3.58 -4.82 0.16
CA SER A 41 2.77 -3.67 0.59
C SER A 41 2.06 -3.09 -0.62
N ILE A 42 0.91 -2.45 -0.37
CA ILE A 42 0.14 -1.76 -1.40
C ILE A 42 -0.10 -0.34 -0.94
N VAL A 43 0.23 0.61 -1.82
CA VAL A 43 -0.02 2.04 -1.61
C VAL A 43 -0.68 2.64 -2.84
N GLU A 44 -1.49 3.67 -2.63
CA GLU A 44 -1.93 4.58 -3.69
C GLU A 44 -1.16 5.89 -3.60
N HIS A 45 -0.80 6.47 -4.74
CA HIS A 45 -0.16 7.78 -4.80
C HIS A 45 -1.10 8.82 -5.40
N PRO A 46 -1.76 9.65 -4.57
CA PRO A 46 -2.35 10.90 -5.04
C PRO A 46 -1.23 11.87 -5.43
N PHE A 47 -1.28 12.43 -6.64
CA PHE A 47 -0.31 13.43 -7.09
C PHE A 47 -0.96 14.51 -7.96
N PRO A 48 -0.50 15.77 -7.88
CA PRO A 48 -0.99 16.82 -8.75
C PRO A 48 -0.47 16.66 -10.18
N VAL A 49 -1.19 17.22 -11.15
CA VAL A 49 -0.76 17.24 -12.57
C VAL A 49 0.63 17.86 -12.69
N GLY A 50 1.55 17.18 -13.38
CA GLY A 50 2.92 17.63 -13.58
C GLY A 50 3.89 17.32 -12.44
N ALA A 51 3.45 16.61 -11.38
CA ALA A 51 4.37 16.10 -10.36
C ALA A 51 5.36 15.10 -10.99
N CYS A 52 6.66 15.33 -10.74
CA CYS A 52 7.73 14.42 -11.13
C CYS A 52 8.39 13.84 -9.89
N VAL A 53 8.54 12.52 -9.86
CA VAL A 53 9.33 11.83 -8.85
C VAL A 53 10.75 11.63 -9.40
N PRO A 54 11.81 12.06 -8.69
CA PRO A 54 13.18 11.85 -9.15
C PRO A 54 13.47 10.36 -9.41
N PRO A 55 14.30 10.02 -10.40
CA PRO A 55 14.76 8.65 -10.62
C PRO A 55 15.41 8.08 -9.36
N HIS A 56 15.03 6.87 -8.96
CA HIS A 56 15.55 6.20 -7.78
C HIS A 56 15.56 4.67 -7.96
N LEU A 57 16.20 3.98 -7.01
CA LEU A 57 16.33 2.53 -6.97
C LEU A 57 15.89 2.03 -5.60
N HIS A 58 15.15 0.92 -5.60
CA HIS A 58 14.95 0.13 -4.40
C HIS A 58 16.01 -0.96 -4.36
N THR A 59 16.86 -0.93 -3.33
CA THR A 59 17.67 -2.09 -2.97
C THR A 59 16.84 -3.06 -2.14
N ARG A 60 17.39 -4.25 -1.86
CA ARG A 60 16.78 -5.16 -0.87
C ARG A 60 16.72 -4.53 0.51
#